data_AF-A0A2T6AY24-F1
#
_entry.id   AF-A0A2T6AY24-F1
#
_cell.length_a   1.000
_cell.length_b   1.000
_cell.length_c   1.000
_cell.angle_alpha   90.00
_cell.angle_beta   90.00
_cell.angle_gamma   90.00
#
_symmetry.space_group_name_H-M   'P 1'
#
loop_
_entity.id
_entity.type
_entity.pdbx_description
1 polymer ?
#
loop_
_entity_poly.entity_id
_entity_poly.type
_entity_poly.pdbx_seq_one_letter_code
_entity_poly.pdbx_strand_id
1 'polypeptide(L)'
;MHALKPHPQIGAAAMLRHELNFLEFLQTFRRGELLAAGDGRLTELMEAIRETGQGGSLTLKFNFKVNKAGQLEITPDLSIKRPQRAIGTGIYYATDDGRLTRRDPNQLDIEDEIERRRGSDT
;
A
#
# COMPACT_ATOMS: atom_id res chain seq x y z
N MET A 1 49.29 20.15 43.02
CA MET A 1 48.23 21.17 43.05
C MET A 1 48.15 21.82 41.66
N HIS A 2 47.47 21.18 40.69
CA HIS A 2 47.22 21.77 39.37
C HIS A 2 45.71 22.01 39.27
N ALA A 3 45.34 23.29 39.22
CA ALA A 3 43.95 23.74 39.21
C ALA A 3 43.21 23.24 37.96
N LEU A 4 42.04 22.66 38.19
CA LEU A 4 41.05 22.34 37.17
C LEU A 4 40.58 23.66 36.55
N LYS A 5 40.96 23.94 35.30
CA LYS A 5 40.40 25.06 34.55
C LYS A 5 38.89 24.80 34.35
N PRO A 6 38.02 25.79 34.61
CA PRO A 6 36.59 25.64 34.35
C PRO A 6 36.38 25.40 32.85
N HIS A 7 35.69 24.32 32.51
CA HIS A 7 35.24 24.07 31.15
C HIS A 7 34.30 25.21 30.73
N PRO A 8 34.54 25.85 29.59
CA PRO A 8 33.77 27.01 29.17
C PRO A 8 32.32 26.64 28.84
N GLN A 9 31.42 27.25 29.61
CA GLN A 9 30.15 27.84 29.19
C GLN A 9 29.27 26.96 28.28
N ILE A 10 28.36 26.22 28.92
CA ILE A 10 27.07 25.82 28.33
C ILE A 10 26.38 27.11 27.85
N GLY A 11 26.48 27.47 26.56
CA GLY A 11 25.87 28.73 26.10
C GLY A 11 26.11 29.20 24.67
N ALA A 12 26.93 28.53 23.84
CA ALA A 12 27.30 29.06 22.52
C ALA A 12 27.13 28.09 21.32
N ALA A 13 26.49 26.93 21.49
CA ALA A 13 26.34 25.93 20.42
C ALA A 13 24.93 25.85 19.78
N ALA A 14 24.06 26.83 20.04
CA ALA A 14 22.75 26.94 19.39
C ALA A 14 22.83 27.78 18.09
N MET A 15 23.93 27.66 17.34
CA MET A 15 24.03 28.18 15.98
C MET A 15 23.31 27.21 15.02
N LEU A 16 22.07 27.55 14.68
CA LEU A 16 21.37 27.25 13.43
C LEU A 16 21.78 25.96 12.70
N ARG A 17 21.38 24.79 13.20
CA ARG A 17 21.27 23.62 12.32
C ARG A 17 20.03 23.81 11.46
N HIS A 18 20.20 24.36 10.26
CA HIS A 18 19.14 24.41 9.23
C HIS A 18 18.85 23.03 8.61
N GLU A 19 19.51 21.99 9.12
CA GLU A 19 19.38 20.62 8.66
C GLU A 19 18.28 19.94 9.45
N LEU A 20 17.25 19.47 8.73
CA LEU A 20 16.19 18.66 9.31
C LEU A 20 16.69 17.22 9.41
N ASN A 21 16.59 16.62 10.58
CA ASN A 21 16.67 15.16 10.68
C ASN A 21 15.40 14.52 10.09
N PHE A 22 15.40 13.20 9.89
CA PHE A 22 14.27 12.50 9.25
C PHE A 22 12.93 12.70 9.97
N LEU A 23 12.92 12.67 11.31
CA LEU A 23 11.70 12.89 12.10
C LEU A 23 11.21 14.33 11.97
N GLU A 24 12.12 15.30 12.06
CA GLU A 24 11.80 16.73 11.87
C GLU A 24 11.27 17.01 10.47
N PHE A 25 11.84 16.37 9.44
CA PHE A 25 11.34 16.43 8.07
C PHE A 25 9.88 15.95 7.98
N LEU A 26 9.56 14.79 8.57
CA LEU A 26 8.19 14.27 8.59
C LEU A 26 7.22 15.18 9.35
N GLN A 27 7.64 15.74 10.49
CA GLN A 27 6.83 16.65 11.32
C GLN A 27 6.57 18.00 10.64
N THR A 28 7.58 18.54 9.97
CA THR A 28 7.52 19.85 9.33
C THR A 28 6.93 19.80 7.93
N PHE A 29 6.84 18.62 7.31
CA PHE A 29 6.30 18.44 5.97
C PHE A 29 4.89 19.04 5.87
N ARG A 30 4.75 20.10 5.05
CA ARG A 30 3.53 20.89 4.91
C ARG A 30 2.88 21.25 6.26
N ARG A 31 3.68 21.68 7.24
CA ARG A 31 3.21 22.07 8.59
C ARG A 31 2.47 20.93 9.32
N GLY A 32 2.89 19.68 9.10
CA GLY A 32 2.35 18.50 9.79
C GLY A 32 1.18 17.81 9.09
N GLU A 33 0.76 18.27 7.90
CA GLU A 33 -0.30 17.61 7.11
C GLU A 33 0.00 16.13 6.86
N LEU A 34 1.28 15.77 6.65
CA LEU A 34 1.68 14.38 6.41
C LEU A 34 1.41 13.48 7.61
N LEU A 35 1.63 13.97 8.83
CA LEU A 35 1.37 13.20 10.05
C LEU A 35 -0.13 13.03 10.26
N ALA A 36 -0.92 14.08 10.05
CA ALA A 36 -2.39 14.00 10.14
C ALA A 36 -2.96 12.99 9.12
N ALA A 37 -2.45 13.01 7.88
CA ALA A 37 -2.84 12.03 6.87
C ALA A 37 -2.39 10.61 7.24
N GLY A 38 -1.17 10.45 7.77
CA GLY A 38 -0.63 9.19 8.28
C GLY A 38 -1.49 8.57 9.37
N ASP A 39 -1.90 9.37 10.34
CA ASP A 39 -2.73 8.96 11.47
C ASP A 39 -4.12 8.47 11.01
N GLY A 40 -4.75 9.21 10.09
CA GLY A 40 -6.03 8.80 9.49
C GLY A 40 -5.93 7.46 8.76
N ARG A 41 -4.88 7.26 7.96
CA ARG A 41 -4.65 5.99 7.23
C ARG A 41 -4.31 4.83 8.14
N LEU A 42 -3.58 5.09 9.23
CA LEU A 42 -3.28 4.08 10.23
C LEU A 42 -4.55 3.62 10.94
N THR A 43 -5.41 4.57 11.33
CA THR A 43 -6.70 4.28 11.95
C THR A 43 -7.57 3.43 11.03
N GLU A 44 -7.72 3.85 9.76
CA GLU A 44 -8.46 3.11 8.74
C GLU A 44 -7.94 1.68 8.54
N LEU A 45 -6.62 1.49 8.58
CA LEU A 45 -6.01 0.16 8.47
C LEU A 45 -6.30 -0.71 9.70
N MET A 46 -6.17 -0.15 10.91
CA MET A 46 -6.44 -0.89 12.15
C MET A 46 -7.90 -1.31 12.27
N GLU A 47 -8.82 -0.45 11.86
CA GLU A 47 -10.26 -0.78 11.78
C GLU A 47 -10.51 -1.93 10.80
N ALA A 48 -9.96 -1.85 9.59
CA ALA A 48 -10.11 -2.92 8.59
C ALA A 48 -9.51 -4.25 9.05
N ILE A 49 -8.35 -4.24 9.71
CA ILE A 49 -7.74 -5.46 10.28
C ILE A 49 -8.64 -6.04 11.38
N ARG A 50 -9.18 -5.20 12.27
CA ARG A 50 -10.08 -5.64 13.34
C ARG A 50 -11.37 -6.26 12.79
N GLU A 51 -11.93 -5.70 11.72
CA GLU A 51 -13.19 -6.17 11.13
C GLU A 51 -13.06 -7.45 10.31
N THR A 52 -11.90 -7.66 9.68
CA THR A 52 -11.64 -8.79 8.77
C THR A 52 -10.88 -9.93 9.44
N GLY A 53 -10.12 -9.64 10.49
CA GLY A 53 -9.15 -10.58 11.08
C GLY A 53 -7.96 -10.89 10.17
N GLN A 54 -7.81 -10.16 9.06
CA GLN A 54 -6.74 -10.35 8.08
C GLN A 54 -5.70 -9.25 8.18
N GLY A 55 -4.46 -9.55 7.79
CA GLY A 55 -3.38 -8.57 7.77
C GLY A 55 -3.54 -7.53 6.66
N GLY A 56 -2.90 -6.38 6.83
CA GLY A 56 -2.81 -5.34 5.81
C GLY A 56 -1.47 -4.60 5.87
N SER A 57 -1.28 -3.60 5.00
CA SER A 57 -0.02 -2.85 4.92
C SER A 57 -0.25 -1.36 4.75
N LEU A 58 0.53 -0.53 5.45
CA LEU A 58 0.63 0.91 5.22
C LEU A 58 1.97 1.22 4.56
N THR A 59 1.97 2.02 3.50
CA THR A 59 3.17 2.39 2.73
C THR A 59 3.25 3.90 2.59
N LEU A 60 4.40 4.47 2.99
CA LEU A 60 4.75 5.86 2.75
C LEU A 60 5.95 5.92 1.81
N LYS A 61 5.74 6.49 0.63
CA LYS A 61 6.77 6.64 -0.41
C LYS A 61 7.04 8.12 -0.66
N PHE A 62 8.30 8.50 -0.78
CA PHE A 62 8.69 9.86 -1.18
C PHE A 62 9.29 9.84 -2.58
N ASN A 63 8.79 10.72 -3.45
CA ASN A 63 9.38 10.97 -4.76
C ASN A 63 10.15 12.29 -4.70
N PHE A 64 11.44 12.26 -5.04
CA PHE A 64 12.33 13.41 -5.04
C PHE A 64 12.65 13.79 -6.48
N LYS A 65 12.48 15.07 -6.83
CA LYS A 65 12.81 15.61 -8.15
C LYS A 65 13.51 16.96 -8.02
N VAL A 66 14.52 17.21 -8.84
CA VAL A 66 15.14 18.54 -8.92
C VAL A 66 14.49 19.28 -10.08
N ASN A 67 13.97 20.48 -9.82
CA ASN A 67 13.34 21.29 -10.87
C ASN A 67 14.35 22.11 -11.66
N LYS A 68 13.90 22.78 -12.72
CA LYS A 68 14.76 23.59 -13.60
C LYS A 68 15.44 24.77 -12.88
N ALA A 69 14.92 25.19 -11.73
CA ALA A 69 15.50 26.23 -10.89
C ALA A 69 16.49 25.67 -9.83
N GLY A 70 16.79 24.37 -9.86
CA GLY A 70 17.70 23.70 -8.93
C GLY A 70 17.09 23.40 -7.56
N GLN A 71 15.77 23.57 -7.38
CA GLN A 71 15.10 23.30 -6.11
C GLN A 71 14.68 21.83 -6.02
N LEU A 72 14.69 21.27 -4.82
CA LEU A 72 14.24 19.91 -4.54
C LEU A 72 12.73 19.88 -4.28
N GLU A 73 11.99 19.25 -5.19
CA GLU A 73 10.58 18.95 -5.05
C GLU A 73 10.42 17.56 -4.44
N ILE A 74 9.65 17.48 -3.34
CA ILE A 74 9.40 16.25 -2.61
C ILE A 74 7.90 15.99 -2.60
N THR A 75 7.48 14.84 -3.12
CA THR A 75 6.07 14.44 -3.17
C THR A 75 5.87 13.14 -2.39
N PRO A 76 5.16 13.17 -1.25
CA PRO A 76 4.77 11.96 -0.53
C PRO A 76 3.58 11.29 -1.23
N ASP A 77 3.62 9.97 -1.27
CA ASP A 77 2.55 9.07 -1.65
C ASP A 77 2.27 8.15 -0.45
N LEU A 78 1.07 8.27 0.10
CA LEU A 78 0.64 7.51 1.27
C LEU A 78 -0.49 6.58 0.86
N SER A 79 -0.25 5.27 0.92
CA SER A 79 -1.20 4.25 0.50
C SER A 79 -1.38 3.17 1.57
N ILE A 80 -2.56 2.56 1.58
CA ILE A 80 -2.88 1.42 2.43
C ILE A 80 -3.43 0.29 1.57
N LYS A 81 -3.02 -0.95 1.88
CA LYS A 81 -3.69 -2.16 1.39
C LYS A 81 -4.62 -2.64 2.49
N ARG A 82 -5.89 -2.24 2.37
CA ARG A 82 -6.94 -2.66 3.29
C ARG A 82 -7.25 -4.13 3.07
N PRO A 83 -7.26 -4.97 4.12
CA PRO A 83 -7.85 -6.28 4.00
C PRO A 83 -9.32 -6.12 3.63
N GLN A 84 -9.77 -6.86 2.62
CA GLN A 84 -11.18 -6.91 2.24
C GLN A 84 -11.74 -8.25 2.69
N ARG A 85 -12.99 -8.27 3.17
CA ARG A 85 -13.70 -9.53 3.40
C ARG A 85 -13.64 -10.33 2.11
N ALA A 86 -13.24 -11.60 2.21
CA ALA A 86 -13.26 -12.52 1.08
C ALA A 86 -14.69 -12.59 0.53
N ILE A 87 -14.95 -11.92 -0.59
CA ILE A 87 -16.14 -12.16 -1.40
C ILE A 87 -15.95 -13.58 -1.93
N GLY A 88 -16.94 -14.46 -1.70
CA GLY A 88 -16.85 -15.86 -2.11
C GLY A 88 -16.42 -15.98 -3.58
N THR A 89 -15.54 -16.93 -3.87
CA THR A 89 -15.00 -17.13 -5.21
C THR A 89 -16.13 -17.44 -6.19
N GLY A 90 -16.34 -16.55 -7.16
CA GLY A 90 -17.21 -16.83 -8.30
C GLY A 90 -16.46 -17.69 -9.32
N ILE A 91 -16.96 -18.90 -9.59
CA ILE A 91 -16.42 -19.77 -10.63
C ILE A 91 -17.07 -19.39 -11.97
N TYR A 92 -16.23 -19.13 -12.97
CA TYR A 92 -16.62 -18.79 -14.34
C TYR A 92 -15.66 -19.47 -15.33
N TYR A 93 -16.14 -19.71 -16.54
CA TYR A 93 -15.37 -20.24 -17.66
C TYR A 93 -15.32 -19.19 -18.77
N ALA A 94 -14.21 -19.15 -19.51
CA ALA A 94 -14.06 -18.30 -20.68
C ALA A 94 -14.57 -19.04 -21.94
N THR A 95 -15.34 -18.37 -22.77
CA THR A 95 -15.72 -18.86 -24.10
C THR A 95 -14.65 -18.48 -25.13
N ASP A 96 -14.63 -19.16 -26.28
CA ASP A 96 -13.70 -18.83 -27.38
C ASP A 96 -13.90 -17.41 -27.94
N ASP A 97 -15.13 -16.88 -27.88
CA ASP A 97 -15.46 -15.48 -28.20
C ASP A 97 -15.03 -14.45 -27.12
N GLY A 98 -14.28 -14.88 -26.09
CA GLY A 98 -13.80 -14.01 -25.02
C GLY A 98 -14.88 -13.53 -24.05
N ARG A 99 -16.00 -14.24 -23.93
CA ARG A 99 -17.09 -13.96 -22.97
C ARG A 99 -16.98 -14.86 -21.74
N LEU A 100 -17.64 -14.47 -20.65
CA LEU A 100 -17.72 -15.27 -19.43
C LEU A 100 -19.03 -16.06 -19.38
N THR A 101 -18.96 -17.31 -18.95
CA THR A 101 -20.11 -18.18 -18.69
C THR A 101 -19.96 -18.89 -17.35
N ARG A 102 -21.08 -19.26 -16.72
CA ARG A 102 -21.09 -20.09 -15.51
C ARG A 102 -21.07 -21.59 -15.81
N ARG A 103 -21.27 -21.98 -17.06
CA ARG A 103 -21.28 -23.36 -17.54
C ARG A 103 -19.97 -23.64 -18.28
N ASP A 104 -19.30 -24.76 -17.99
CA ASP A 104 -18.09 -25.15 -18.71
C ASP A 104 -18.41 -25.38 -20.19
N PRO A 105 -17.82 -24.62 -21.13
CA PRO A 105 -18.03 -24.81 -22.56
C PRO A 105 -17.58 -26.17 -23.07
N ASN A 106 -16.65 -26.83 -22.37
CA ASN A 106 -16.08 -28.12 -22.77
C ASN A 106 -16.84 -29.32 -22.20
N GLN A 107 -17.85 -29.08 -21.37
CA GLN A 107 -18.68 -30.14 -20.81
C GLN A 107 -19.80 -30.48 -21.81
N LEU A 108 -19.75 -31.71 -22.35
CA LEU A 108 -20.82 -32.24 -23.20
C LEU A 108 -22.11 -32.40 -22.40
N ASP A 109 -23.24 -32.07 -23.03
CA ASP A 109 -24.53 -32.31 -22.41
C ASP A 109 -24.78 -33.82 -22.29
N ILE A 110 -25.56 -34.21 -21.29
CA ILE A 110 -25.81 -35.64 -21.02
C ILE A 110 -26.50 -36.29 -22.22
N GLU A 111 -27.27 -35.50 -22.98
CA GLU A 111 -27.95 -35.87 -24.21
C GLU A 111 -26.95 -36.14 -25.36
N ASP A 112 -25.92 -35.29 -25.54
CA ASP A 112 -24.87 -35.47 -26.54
C ASP A 112 -24.01 -36.72 -26.29
N GLU A 113 -23.75 -37.02 -25.02
CA GLU A 113 -23.01 -38.22 -24.58
C GLU A 113 -23.83 -39.51 -24.86
N ILE A 114 -25.14 -39.48 -24.62
CA ILE A 114 -26.04 -40.60 -24.89
C ILE A 114 -26.13 -40.88 -26.40
N GLU A 115 -26.16 -39.84 -27.22
CA GLU A 115 -26.24 -39.98 -28.68
C GLU A 115 -24.93 -40.53 -29.28
N ARG A 116 -23.75 -40.08 -28.80
CA ARG A 116 -22.45 -40.67 -29.19
C ARG A 116 -22.35 -42.16 -28.88
N ARG A 117 -22.82 -42.59 -27.70
CA ARG A 117 -22.78 -44.01 -27.30
C ARG A 117 -23.72 -44.89 -28.12
N ARG A 118 -24.84 -44.33 -28.61
CA ARG A 118 -25.75 -45.04 -29.52
C ARG A 118 -25.19 -45.14 -30.94
N GLY A 119 -24.45 -44.14 -31.40
CA GLY A 119 -23.81 -44.15 -32.73
C GLY A 119 -22.60 -45.08 -32.87
N SER A 120 -22.01 -45.54 -31.75
CA SER A 120 -20.86 -46.46 -31.74
C SER A 120 -21.22 -47.96 -31.76
N ASP A 121 -22.51 -48.30 -31.80
CA ASP A 121 -23.04 -49.68 -31.75
C ASP A 121 -23.69 -50.12 -33.09
N THR A 122 -23.21 -49.60 -34.22
CA THR A 122 -23.59 -50.02 -35.59
C THR A 122 -22.34 -50.13 -36.45
#